data_AF-A0A959KAT8-F1
#
_entry.id   AF-A0A959KAT8-F1
#
_cell.length_a   1.000
_cell.length_b   1.000
_cell.length_c   1.000
_cell.angle_alpha   90.00
_cell.angle_beta   90.00
_cell.angle_gamma   90.00
#
_symmetry.space_group_name_H-M   'P 1'
#
loop_
_entity.id
_entity.type
_entity.pdbx_description
1 polymer ?
#
loop_
_entity_poly.entity_id
_entity_poly.type
_entity_poly.pdbx_seq_one_letter_code
_entity_poly.pdbx_strand_id
1 'polypeptide(L)'
;QQYPDHGLDDDVLYLKAGLAEKDRDFQTAANLYEEIVTQHADEIRADNALFKLASLYEYELVDLEKAKSLYEKLFIEFSNSTFAVDARKRYRILRGDQVQ
;
A
#
# COMPACT_ATOMS: atom_id res chain seq x y z
N GLN A 1 8.51 1.37 32.70
CA GLN A 1 9.26 1.85 31.53
C GLN A 1 8.36 1.61 30.33
N GLN A 2 7.60 2.62 29.91
CA GLN A 2 6.70 2.53 28.76
C GLN A 2 7.50 2.96 27.54
N TYR A 3 7.77 2.02 26.64
CA TYR A 3 8.25 2.34 25.31
C TYR A 3 7.01 2.74 24.50
N PRO A 4 7.00 3.88 23.79
CA PRO A 4 5.88 4.20 22.91
C PRO A 4 5.87 3.16 21.79
N ASP A 5 4.88 2.27 21.81
CA ASP A 5 4.61 1.15 20.88
C ASP A 5 4.39 1.56 19.41
N HIS A 6 4.77 2.77 19.02
CA HIS A 6 4.26 3.37 17.78
C HIS A 6 5.25 3.24 16.61
N GLY A 7 6.55 3.52 16.79
CA GLY A 7 7.48 3.58 15.65
C GLY A 7 8.26 2.30 15.28
N LEU A 8 8.26 1.25 16.12
CA LEU A 8 9.02 0.01 15.85
C LEU A 8 8.16 -1.08 15.21
N ASP A 9 6.85 -1.06 15.46
CA ASP A 9 5.94 -2.11 15.04
C ASP A 9 5.65 -2.03 13.54
N ASP A 10 5.52 -0.82 12.99
CA ASP A 10 5.38 -0.59 11.55
C ASP A 10 6.57 -1.10 10.75
N ASP A 11 7.77 -0.89 11.27
CA ASP A 11 8.97 -1.34 10.62
C ASP A 11 9.01 -2.86 10.51
N VAL A 12 8.63 -3.52 11.59
CA VAL A 12 8.55 -4.98 11.66
C VAL A 12 7.43 -5.50 10.77
N LEU A 13 6.26 -4.87 10.76
CA LEU A 13 5.13 -5.25 9.90
C LEU A 13 5.49 -5.10 8.43
N TYR A 14 6.11 -3.99 8.04
CA TYR A 14 6.51 -3.73 6.65
C TYR A 14 7.55 -4.76 6.17
N LEU A 15 8.51 -5.11 7.04
CA LEU A 15 9.50 -6.14 6.76
C LEU A 15 8.86 -7.53 6.66
N LYS A 16 7.94 -7.88 7.56
CA LYS A 16 7.19 -9.15 7.51
C LYS A 16 6.36 -9.25 6.23
N ALA A 17 5.70 -8.17 5.82
CA ALA A 17 4.94 -8.12 4.58
C ALA A 17 5.84 -8.36 3.37
N GLY A 18 7.03 -7.74 3.35
CA GLY A 18 8.02 -7.97 2.30
C GLY A 18 8.62 -9.38 2.29
N LEU A 19 8.69 -10.07 3.44
CA LEU A 19 9.07 -11.48 3.51
C LEU A 19 7.94 -12.38 2.95
N ALA A 20 6.69 -12.11 3.33
CA ALA A 20 5.54 -12.81 2.79
C ALA A 20 5.41 -12.64 1.26
N GLU A 21 5.67 -11.44 0.72
CA GLU A 21 5.79 -11.22 -0.74
C GLU A 21 6.84 -12.15 -1.37
N LYS A 22 8.03 -12.26 -0.75
CA LYS A 22 9.11 -13.13 -1.26
C LYS A 22 8.75 -14.61 -1.22
N ASP A 23 7.99 -15.02 -0.20
CA ASP A 23 7.49 -16.39 -0.05
C ASP A 23 6.26 -16.66 -0.94
N ARG A 24 5.82 -15.66 -1.74
CA ARG A 24 4.61 -15.69 -2.58
C ARG A 24 3.32 -15.86 -1.79
N ASP A 25 3.36 -15.58 -0.48
CA ASP A 25 2.17 -15.50 0.35
C ASP A 25 1.58 -14.08 0.27
N PHE A 26 0.98 -13.80 -0.89
CA PHE A 26 0.44 -12.49 -1.21
C PHE A 26 -0.77 -12.12 -0.35
N GLN A 27 -1.54 -13.10 0.13
CA GLN A 27 -2.66 -12.80 1.01
C GLN A 27 -2.17 -12.32 2.37
N THR A 28 -1.16 -12.99 2.95
CA THR A 28 -0.55 -12.54 4.20
C THR A 28 0.14 -11.19 4.04
N ALA A 29 0.89 -10.99 2.95
CA ALA A 29 1.51 -9.70 2.64
C ALA A 29 0.47 -8.57 2.54
N ALA A 30 -0.66 -8.82 1.86
CA ALA A 30 -1.74 -7.85 1.74
C ALA A 30 -2.32 -7.47 3.11
N ASN A 31 -2.59 -8.46 3.97
CA ASN A 31 -3.14 -8.22 5.30
C ASN A 31 -2.17 -7.40 6.16
N LEU A 32 -0.87 -7.70 6.10
CA LEU A 32 0.15 -6.97 6.85
C LEU A 32 0.31 -5.52 6.38
N TYR A 33 0.26 -5.27 5.06
CA TYR A 33 0.28 -3.90 4.54
C TYR A 33 -1.01 -3.15 4.88
N GLU A 34 -2.17 -3.81 4.85
CA GLU A 34 -3.45 -3.23 5.24
C GLU A 34 -3.46 -2.84 6.74
N GLU A 35 -2.82 -3.64 7.58
CA GLU A 35 -2.63 -3.33 9.00
C GLU A 35 -1.83 -2.04 9.20
N ILE A 36 -0.71 -1.87 8.51
CA ILE A 36 0.10 -0.64 8.56
C ILE A 36 -0.72 0.58 8.12
N VAL A 37 -1.45 0.45 7.00
CA VAL A 37 -2.27 1.54 6.45
C VAL A 37 -3.44 1.93 7.37
N THR A 38 -3.98 0.99 8.13
CA THR A 38 -5.14 1.22 8.99
C THR A 38 -4.78 1.67 10.39
N GLN A 39 -3.69 1.15 10.96
CA GLN A 39 -3.27 1.46 12.32
C GLN A 39 -2.29 2.64 12.40
N HIS A 40 -1.53 2.90 11.33
CA HIS A 40 -0.43 3.86 11.34
C HIS A 40 -0.45 4.82 10.14
N ALA A 41 -1.65 5.26 9.74
CA ALA A 41 -1.84 6.16 8.59
C ALA A 41 -1.04 7.48 8.66
N ASP A 42 -0.67 7.92 9.87
CA ASP A 42 0.08 9.16 10.11
C ASP A 42 1.62 8.97 10.04
N GLU A 43 2.10 7.74 9.91
CA GLU A 43 3.52 7.42 9.91
C GLU A 43 4.16 7.47 8.51
N ILE A 44 5.47 7.69 8.49
CA ILE A 44 6.31 7.87 7.28
C ILE A 44 6.19 6.68 6.30
N ARG A 45 5.71 5.51 6.76
CA ARG A 45 5.60 4.28 5.95
C ARG A 45 4.21 3.99 5.41
N ALA A 46 3.18 4.71 5.84
CA ALA A 46 1.81 4.44 5.40
C ALA A 46 1.65 4.57 3.88
N ASP A 47 2.32 5.54 3.27
CA ASP A 47 2.33 5.75 1.82
C ASP A 47 3.03 4.60 1.05
N ASN A 48 4.17 4.14 1.57
CA ASN A 48 4.93 3.01 1.05
C ASN A 48 4.10 1.71 1.13
N ALA A 49 3.52 1.44 2.30
CA ALA A 49 2.67 0.28 2.53
C ALA A 49 1.42 0.32 1.64
N LEU A 50 0.77 1.48 1.51
CA LEU A 50 -0.40 1.66 0.65
C LEU A 50 -0.07 1.42 -0.82
N PHE A 51 1.08 1.92 -1.29
CA PHE A 51 1.52 1.70 -2.67
C PHE A 51 1.81 0.22 -2.93
N LYS A 52 2.47 -0.45 -1.98
CA LYS A 52 2.76 -1.88 -2.03
C LYS A 52 1.49 -2.72 -2.04
N LEU A 53 0.55 -2.42 -1.15
CA LEU A 53 -0.76 -3.06 -1.08
C LEU A 53 -1.51 -2.92 -2.41
N ALA A 54 -1.57 -1.71 -2.96
CA ALA A 54 -2.23 -1.45 -4.24
C ALA A 54 -1.60 -2.26 -5.39
N SER A 55 -0.26 -2.30 -5.44
CA SER A 55 0.48 -3.04 -6.46
C SER A 55 0.28 -4.55 -6.33
N LEU A 56 0.20 -5.05 -5.09
CA LEU A 56 -0.05 -6.46 -4.82
C LEU A 56 -1.44 -6.90 -5.29
N TYR A 57 -2.45 -6.05 -5.06
CA TYR A 57 -3.80 -6.28 -5.60
C TYR A 57 -3.84 -6.19 -7.13
N GLU A 58 -3.08 -5.27 -7.75
CA GLU A 58 -3.01 -5.13 -9.21
C GLU A 58 -2.40 -6.36 -9.88
N TYR A 59 -1.25 -6.83 -9.37
CA TYR A 59 -0.40 -7.77 -10.08
C TYR A 59 -0.53 -9.22 -9.64
N GLU A 60 -0.63 -9.46 -8.33
CA GLU A 60 -0.54 -10.82 -7.79
C GLU A 60 -1.92 -11.38 -7.43
N LEU A 61 -2.78 -10.57 -6.81
CA LEU A 61 -4.13 -10.98 -6.43
C LEU A 61 -5.17 -10.71 -7.54
N VAL A 62 -4.81 -9.92 -8.55
CA VAL A 62 -5.63 -9.60 -9.73
C VAL A 62 -7.00 -9.00 -9.35
N ASP A 63 -7.06 -8.29 -8.23
CA ASP A 63 -8.22 -7.52 -7.79
C ASP A 63 -8.02 -6.06 -8.18
N LEU A 64 -8.30 -5.78 -9.46
CA LEU A 64 -8.08 -4.47 -10.05
C LEU A 64 -8.97 -3.38 -9.43
N GLU A 65 -10.16 -3.75 -8.95
CA GLU A 65 -11.08 -2.81 -8.28
C GLU A 65 -10.50 -2.38 -6.93
N LYS A 66 -10.02 -3.33 -6.13
CA LYS A 66 -9.35 -3.01 -4.87
C LYS A 66 -8.06 -2.23 -5.11
N ALA A 67 -7.23 -2.63 -6.07
CA ALA A 67 -6.01 -1.91 -6.46
C ALA A 67 -6.31 -0.45 -6.84
N LYS A 68 -7.33 -0.23 -7.68
CA LYS A 68 -7.77 1.11 -8.09
C LYS A 68 -8.17 1.97 -6.89
N SER A 69 -8.97 1.43 -5.97
CA SER A 69 -9.38 2.18 -4.77
C SER A 69 -8.19 2.56 -3.87
N LEU A 70 -7.19 1.70 -3.77
CA LEU A 70 -6.00 1.94 -2.95
C LEU A 70 -5.07 2.98 -3.58
N TYR A 71 -4.89 2.93 -4.91
CA TYR A 71 -4.16 3.97 -5.63
C TYR A 71 -4.88 5.32 -5.54
N GLU A 72 -6.21 5.33 -5.62
CA GLU A 72 -7.03 6.52 -5.42
C GLU A 72 -6.82 7.14 -4.03
N LYS A 73 -6.93 6.31 -3.00
CA LYS A 73 -6.64 6.71 -1.63
C LYS A 73 -5.25 7.33 -1.52
N LEU A 74 -4.23 6.72 -2.13
CA LEU A 74 -2.86 7.19 -2.04
C LEU A 74 -2.70 8.60 -2.62
N PHE A 75 -3.13 8.86 -3.85
CA PHE A 75 -2.89 10.18 -4.44
C PHE A 75 -3.81 11.29 -3.89
N ILE A 76 -4.93 10.93 -3.24
CA ILE A 76 -5.84 11.88 -2.59
C ILE A 76 -5.34 12.21 -1.18
N GLU A 77 -5.13 11.20 -0.34
CA GLU A 77 -4.80 11.37 1.08
C GLU A 77 -3.30 11.61 1.29
N PHE A 78 -2.45 10.95 0.51
CA PHE A 78 -0.99 11.07 0.59
C PHE A 78 -0.43 11.89 -0.58
N SER A 79 -1.08 13.00 -0.94
CA SER A 79 -0.71 13.84 -2.09
C SER A 79 0.73 14.40 -2.05
N ASN A 80 1.32 14.53 -0.86
CA ASN A 80 2.72 14.93 -0.68
C ASN A 80 3.73 13.77 -0.81
N SER A 81 3.25 12.52 -0.90
CA SER A 81 4.11 11.35 -1.08
C SER A 81 4.75 11.35 -2.46
N THR A 82 5.98 10.83 -2.53
CA THR A 82 6.65 10.55 -3.80
C THR A 82 5.87 9.57 -4.68
N PHE A 83 5.02 8.71 -4.09
CA PHE A 83 4.20 7.74 -4.80
C PHE A 83 2.89 8.31 -5.34
N ALA A 84 2.46 9.51 -4.93
CA ALA A 84 1.16 10.07 -5.34
C ALA A 84 1.04 10.22 -6.86
N VAL A 85 2.12 10.66 -7.52
CA VAL A 85 2.15 10.82 -8.98
C VAL A 85 1.99 9.47 -9.69
N ASP A 86 2.68 8.44 -9.21
CA ASP A 86 2.64 7.12 -9.82
C ASP A 86 1.33 6.39 -9.51
N ALA A 87 0.79 6.50 -8.30
CA ALA A 87 -0.53 6.01 -7.96
C ALA A 87 -1.63 6.63 -8.84
N ARG A 88 -1.54 7.94 -9.12
CA ARG A 88 -2.48 8.61 -10.04
C ARG A 88 -2.36 8.09 -11.48
N LYS A 89 -1.16 7.81 -11.97
CA LYS A 89 -0.96 7.19 -13.30
C LYS A 89 -1.57 5.79 -13.32
N ARG A 90 -1.29 4.97 -12.30
CA ARG A 90 -1.83 3.61 -12.14
C ARG A 90 -3.34 3.60 -12.13
N TYR A 91 -3.96 4.46 -11.31
CA TYR A 91 -5.41 4.62 -11.26
C TYR A 91 -6.01 4.94 -12.64
N ARG A 92 -5.39 5.83 -13.43
CA ARG A 92 -5.87 6.17 -14.78
C ARG A 92 -5.79 4.98 -15.74
N ILE A 93 -4.71 4.21 -15.67
CA ILE A 93 -4.53 2.98 -16.46
C ILE A 93 -5.62 1.97 -16.07
N LEU A 94 -5.83 1.72 -14.77
CA LEU A 94 -6.82 0.77 -14.26
C LEU A 94 -8.27 1.21 -14.51
N ARG A 95 -8.53 2.52 -14.55
CA ARG A 95 -9.84 3.07 -14.92
C ARG A 95 -10.18 2.80 -16.39
N GLY A 96 -9.20 2.46 -17.22
CA GLY A 96 -9.40 2.31 -18.65
C GLY A 96 -9.62 3.64 -19.35
N ASP A 97 -9.05 4.74 -18.83
CA ASP A 97 -8.92 5.97 -19.61
C ASP A 97 -8.07 5.61 -20.84
N GLN A 98 -8.74 5.35 -21.97
CA GLN A 98 -8.07 5.40 -23.24
C GLN A 98 -7.49 6.81 -23.36
N VAL A 99 -6.16 6.90 -23.38
CA VAL A 99 -5.49 8.06 -23.97
C VAL A 99 -6.00 8.09 -25.40
N GLN A 100 -6.98 8.95 -25.64
CA GLN A 100 -7.43 9.31 -26.97
C GLN A 100 -6.50 10.38 -27.52
#